data_AF-A0A2N9Y2K0-F1
#
_entry.id   AF-A0A2N9Y2K0-F1
#
_cell.length_a   1.000
_cell.length_b   1.000
_cell.length_c   1.000
_cell.angle_alpha   90.00
_cell.angle_beta   90.00
_cell.angle_gamma   90.00
#
_symmetry.space_group_name_H-M   'P 1'
#
loop_
_entity.id
_entity.type
_entity.pdbx_description
1 polymer ?
#
loop_
_entity_poly.entity_id
_entity_poly.type
_entity_poly.pdbx_seq_one_letter_code
_entity_poly.pdbx_strand_id
1 'polypeptide(L)'
;MDRETGLHYNTFRYYDPDIGRFTQPDPIGLLGGLNLYQYAPNGLTWIDPWGWSCGNFKWGNPKSKPTYGHTFSDHGQKVKSNQLKDRARSKGHQIGQYDDDKLAAEFIANVAKKGSGVHDVPLPQNIKGRGYLPDGTEIFPDMARVVVKPDGSVRTSFPFNSSYPN
;
A
#
# COMPACT_ATOMS: atom_id res chain seq x y z
N MET A 1 7.55 17.75 4.25
CA MET A 1 8.93 17.95 4.71
C MET A 1 8.90 19.10 5.69
N ASP A 2 9.34 18.89 6.91
CA ASP A 2 9.63 19.98 7.84
C ASP A 2 11.14 19.99 8.15
N ARG A 3 11.73 21.18 8.15
CA ARG A 3 13.14 21.43 7.86
C ARG A 3 13.99 21.50 9.11
N GLU A 4 13.91 20.51 10.01
CA GLU A 4 14.84 20.52 11.16
C GLU A 4 15.18 19.17 11.84
N THR A 5 14.63 18.00 11.45
CA THR A 5 15.07 16.71 12.07
C THR A 5 15.12 15.45 11.18
N GLY A 6 14.63 15.45 9.95
CA GLY A 6 14.79 14.29 9.04
C GLY A 6 14.15 12.96 9.46
N LEU A 7 13.34 12.92 10.54
CA LEU A 7 12.70 11.71 11.04
C LEU A 7 11.27 11.52 10.47
N HIS A 8 10.98 10.32 9.98
CA HIS A 8 9.63 9.91 9.55
C HIS A 8 8.89 9.23 10.71
N TYR A 9 7.74 9.80 11.08
CA TYR A 9 6.86 9.23 12.09
C TYR A 9 6.09 8.02 11.51
N ASN A 10 6.29 6.84 12.10
CA ASN A 10 5.40 5.69 11.87
C ASN A 10 4.98 5.10 13.22
N THR A 11 3.95 5.73 13.78
CA THR A 11 3.00 5.35 14.83
C THR A 11 3.41 4.53 16.07
N PHE A 12 4.51 3.76 16.16
CA PHE A 12 4.95 3.17 17.45
C PHE A 12 6.46 3.00 17.72
N ARG A 13 7.41 3.22 16.79
CA ARG A 13 8.86 3.26 17.11
C ARG A 13 9.64 4.15 16.14
N TYR A 14 10.71 4.77 16.64
CA TYR A 14 11.63 5.58 15.83
C TYR A 14 12.58 4.68 15.03
N TYR A 15 12.60 4.85 13.71
CA TYR A 15 13.51 4.17 12.79
C TYR A 15 14.63 5.13 12.40
N ASP A 16 15.88 4.70 12.60
CA ASP A 16 17.06 5.44 12.15
C ASP A 16 17.56 4.83 10.82
N PRO A 17 17.43 5.56 9.70
CA PRO A 17 17.79 5.06 8.38
C PRO A 17 19.31 4.95 8.15
N ASP A 18 20.17 5.60 8.95
CA ASP A 18 21.63 5.58 8.75
C ASP A 18 22.27 4.27 9.27
N ILE A 19 21.61 3.58 10.20
CA ILE A 19 22.16 2.39 10.88
C ILE A 19 21.32 1.12 10.71
N GLY A 20 20.15 1.20 10.07
CA GLY A 20 19.29 0.05 9.79
C GLY A 20 18.79 -0.68 11.04
N ARG A 21 18.57 0.05 12.15
CA ARG A 21 18.18 -0.51 13.45
C ARG A 21 17.14 0.35 14.15
N PHE A 22 16.35 -0.28 15.03
CA PHE A 22 15.46 0.43 15.95
C PHE A 22 16.26 0.97 17.13
N THR A 23 15.99 2.21 17.54
CA THR A 23 16.71 2.90 18.63
C THR A 23 16.17 2.58 20.02
N GLN A 24 15.12 1.75 20.12
CA GLN A 24 14.44 1.44 21.38
C GLN A 24 14.30 -0.08 21.56
N PRO A 25 14.54 -0.61 22.79
CA PRO A 25 14.43 -2.03 23.10
C PRO A 25 12.99 -2.53 23.01
N ASP A 26 12.84 -3.83 22.71
CA ASP A 26 11.53 -4.45 22.51
C ASP A 26 10.76 -4.64 23.84
N PRO A 27 9.48 -4.17 23.93
CA PRO A 27 8.73 -4.21 25.18
C PRO A 27 8.20 -5.60 25.58
N ILE A 28 8.32 -6.66 24.76
CA ILE A 28 7.83 -8.01 25.13
C ILE A 28 8.86 -8.84 25.92
N GLY A 29 10.11 -8.38 26.00
CA GLY A 29 11.16 -9.05 26.74
C GLY A 29 11.54 -10.43 26.17
N LEU A 30 11.97 -11.35 27.05
CA LEU A 30 12.67 -12.61 26.71
C LEU A 30 11.89 -13.66 25.88
N LEU A 31 10.67 -13.38 25.44
CA LEU A 31 9.93 -14.22 24.49
C LEU A 31 10.37 -14.00 23.02
N GLY A 32 11.16 -12.95 22.75
CA GLY A 32 11.72 -12.62 21.42
C GLY A 32 13.06 -13.29 21.07
N GLY A 33 13.51 -14.27 21.86
CA GLY A 33 14.82 -14.92 21.69
C GLY A 33 15.97 -14.22 22.44
N LEU A 34 17.13 -14.89 22.50
CA LEU A 34 18.26 -14.49 23.36
C LEU A 34 18.97 -13.18 22.96
N ASN A 35 18.69 -12.64 21.78
CA ASN A 35 19.40 -11.47 21.27
C ASN A 35 18.41 -10.39 20.83
N LEU A 36 18.10 -9.50 21.78
CA LEU A 36 17.08 -8.45 21.74
C LEU A 36 17.34 -7.33 20.70
N TYR A 37 18.38 -7.47 19.87
CA TYR A 37 18.83 -6.50 18.87
C TYR A 37 19.07 -7.10 17.47
N GLN A 38 18.69 -8.36 17.24
CA GLN A 38 19.01 -9.06 15.99
C GLN A 38 17.88 -8.93 14.94
N TYR A 39 18.22 -8.40 13.76
CA TYR A 39 17.27 -8.09 12.68
C TYR A 39 16.89 -9.30 11.81
N ALA A 40 17.79 -10.26 11.59
CA ALA A 40 17.57 -11.63 11.11
C ALA A 40 18.96 -12.28 10.86
N PRO A 41 19.11 -13.63 10.84
CA PRO A 41 20.42 -14.28 10.71
C PRO A 41 20.99 -14.33 9.29
N ASN A 42 20.24 -13.98 8.23
CA ASN A 42 20.75 -14.03 6.85
C ASN A 42 20.01 -13.05 5.91
N GLY A 43 20.71 -12.03 5.40
CA GLY A 43 20.12 -10.82 4.80
C GLY A 43 20.00 -10.78 3.27
N LEU A 44 20.10 -11.90 2.55
CA LEU A 44 20.18 -11.88 1.07
C LEU A 44 19.03 -12.53 0.30
N THR A 45 18.11 -13.26 0.94
CA THR A 45 17.02 -13.93 0.21
C THR A 45 15.66 -13.95 0.91
N TRP A 46 15.58 -13.47 2.16
CA TRP A 46 14.36 -13.54 2.96
C TRP A 46 14.11 -12.20 3.65
N ILE A 47 12.99 -11.56 3.30
CA ILE A 47 12.38 -10.51 4.11
C ILE A 47 11.23 -11.22 4.83
N ASP A 48 11.47 -11.62 6.08
CA ASP A 48 10.44 -12.11 7.00
C ASP A 48 9.86 -10.91 7.75
N PRO A 49 8.68 -10.41 7.37
CA PRO A 49 8.19 -9.19 7.96
C PRO A 49 7.60 -9.44 9.35
N TRP A 50 7.04 -10.63 9.64
CA TRP A 50 6.09 -10.81 10.76
C TRP A 50 6.14 -12.19 11.43
N GLY A 51 6.93 -13.17 10.95
CA GLY A 51 7.10 -14.48 11.59
C GLY A 51 5.87 -15.37 11.69
N TRP A 52 4.64 -14.87 11.52
CA TRP A 52 3.42 -15.64 11.77
C TRP A 52 2.53 -15.69 10.50
N SER A 53 2.44 -16.90 9.93
CA SER A 53 1.57 -17.35 8.85
C SER A 53 1.99 -17.02 7.40
N CYS A 54 2.58 -18.02 6.75
CA CYS A 54 2.79 -18.13 5.30
C CYS A 54 1.46 -18.41 4.58
N GLY A 55 0.66 -17.37 4.37
CA GLY A 55 -0.38 -17.38 3.34
C GLY A 55 0.28 -17.34 1.95
N ASN A 56 -0.13 -18.21 1.03
CA ASN A 56 0.37 -18.29 -0.35
C ASN A 56 0.01 -17.02 -1.16
N PHE A 57 0.67 -15.89 -0.89
CA PHE A 57 0.56 -14.69 -1.70
C PHE A 57 1.24 -14.95 -3.05
N LYS A 58 0.42 -15.17 -4.08
CA LYS A 58 0.88 -15.30 -5.46
C LYS A 58 1.27 -13.92 -5.98
N TRP A 59 2.51 -13.51 -5.74
CA TRP A 59 3.11 -12.36 -6.40
C TRP A 59 3.17 -12.61 -7.91
N GLY A 60 2.26 -11.98 -8.64
CA GLY A 60 2.08 -12.15 -10.07
C GLY A 60 2.34 -10.86 -10.81
N ASN A 61 2.46 -10.96 -12.14
CA ASN A 61 2.46 -9.81 -13.04
C ASN A 61 1.34 -8.82 -12.62
N PRO A 62 1.61 -7.51 -12.42
CA PRO A 62 0.57 -6.53 -12.06
C PRO A 62 -0.64 -6.58 -13.00
N LYS A 63 -0.47 -7.02 -14.26
CA LYS A 63 -1.59 -7.20 -15.21
C LYS A 63 -2.48 -8.43 -14.93
N SER A 64 -2.15 -9.26 -13.95
CA SER A 64 -2.84 -10.51 -13.59
C SER A 64 -4.16 -10.21 -12.87
N LYS A 65 -5.29 -10.45 -13.54
CA LYS A 65 -6.63 -10.37 -12.92
C LYS A 65 -6.79 -11.32 -11.71
N PRO A 66 -6.28 -12.56 -11.72
CA PRO A 66 -6.33 -13.41 -10.53
C PRO A 66 -5.62 -12.82 -9.30
N THR A 67 -4.54 -12.07 -9.51
CA THR A 67 -3.72 -11.53 -8.41
C THR A 67 -4.25 -10.19 -7.89
N TYR A 68 -4.66 -9.30 -8.79
CA TYR A 68 -5.03 -7.92 -8.46
C TYR A 68 -6.47 -7.55 -8.84
N GLY A 69 -7.31 -8.52 -9.19
CA GLY A 69 -8.70 -8.27 -9.59
C GLY A 69 -8.78 -7.36 -10.81
N HIS A 70 -9.60 -6.31 -10.73
CA HIS A 70 -9.70 -5.27 -11.76
C HIS A 70 -8.84 -4.03 -11.45
N THR A 71 -7.99 -4.07 -10.41
CA THR A 71 -7.17 -2.93 -9.97
C THR A 71 -6.42 -2.28 -11.12
N PHE A 72 -5.60 -3.03 -11.86
CA PHE A 72 -4.74 -2.41 -12.87
C PHE A 72 -5.40 -2.28 -14.25
N SER A 73 -6.53 -2.94 -14.48
CA SER A 73 -7.35 -2.67 -15.67
C SER A 73 -8.14 -1.37 -15.53
N ASP A 74 -8.61 -1.07 -14.32
CA ASP A 74 -9.57 0.00 -14.06
C ASP A 74 -8.95 1.18 -13.32
N HIS A 75 -7.86 0.97 -12.60
CA HIS A 75 -7.17 1.98 -11.78
C HIS A 75 -5.66 1.93 -11.98
N GLY A 76 -5.17 1.28 -13.04
CA GLY A 76 -3.75 1.22 -13.37
C GLY A 76 -3.27 2.37 -14.24
N GLN A 77 -1.96 2.39 -14.45
CA GLN A 77 -1.20 3.42 -15.18
C GLN A 77 -1.74 3.71 -16.59
N LYS A 78 -2.33 2.70 -17.24
CA LYS A 78 -2.71 2.75 -18.65
C LYS A 78 -4.06 3.42 -18.93
N VAL A 79 -4.83 3.76 -17.90
CA VAL A 79 -6.13 4.41 -18.09
C VAL A 79 -5.93 5.87 -18.51
N LYS A 80 -6.63 6.32 -19.55
CA LYS A 80 -6.51 7.70 -20.04
C LYS A 80 -7.35 8.66 -19.21
N SER A 81 -6.93 9.92 -19.06
CA SER A 81 -7.66 10.94 -18.29
C SER A 81 -9.13 11.10 -18.72
N ASN A 82 -9.42 11.11 -20.02
CA ASN A 82 -10.82 11.21 -20.49
C ASN A 82 -11.66 10.02 -20.02
N GLN A 83 -11.11 8.80 -20.05
CA GLN A 83 -11.81 7.61 -19.56
C GLN A 83 -12.06 7.69 -18.05
N LEU A 84 -11.15 8.27 -17.28
CA LEU A 84 -11.35 8.47 -15.83
C LEU A 84 -12.43 9.51 -15.56
N LYS A 85 -12.44 10.64 -16.29
CA LYS A 85 -13.45 11.69 -16.19
C LYS A 85 -14.84 11.16 -16.55
N ASP A 86 -14.95 10.44 -17.66
CA ASP A 86 -16.21 9.82 -18.11
C ASP A 86 -16.73 8.81 -17.07
N ARG A 87 -15.83 8.03 -16.47
CA ARG A 87 -16.17 7.09 -15.40
C ARG A 87 -16.58 7.80 -14.10
N ALA A 88 -15.89 8.85 -13.69
CA ALA A 88 -16.25 9.62 -12.50
C ALA A 88 -17.65 10.22 -12.65
N ARG A 89 -17.94 10.80 -13.82
CA ARG A 89 -19.27 11.30 -14.17
C ARG A 89 -20.32 10.19 -14.18
N SER A 90 -20.03 9.06 -14.81
CA SER A 90 -20.95 7.92 -14.91
C SER A 90 -21.23 7.26 -13.56
N LYS A 91 -20.24 7.24 -12.65
CA LYS A 91 -20.36 6.63 -11.33
C LYS A 91 -20.88 7.58 -10.26
N GLY A 92 -20.84 8.89 -10.51
CA GLY A 92 -21.26 9.92 -9.56
C GLY A 92 -20.32 10.09 -8.38
N HIS A 93 -19.10 9.55 -8.45
CA HIS A 93 -18.10 9.61 -7.39
C HIS A 93 -16.68 9.69 -7.97
N GLN A 94 -15.67 9.97 -7.15
CA GLN A 94 -14.30 10.10 -7.66
C GLN A 94 -13.77 8.78 -8.23
N ILE A 95 -12.90 8.88 -9.23
CA ILE A 95 -12.18 7.73 -9.79
C ILE A 95 -10.69 8.07 -9.82
N GLY A 96 -9.89 7.31 -9.06
CA GLY A 96 -8.44 7.40 -9.07
C GLY A 96 -7.75 6.30 -9.87
N GLN A 97 -6.51 6.55 -10.26
CA GLN A 97 -5.58 5.57 -10.82
C GLN A 97 -4.21 5.68 -10.14
N TYR A 98 -3.48 4.58 -10.11
CA TYR A 98 -2.05 4.56 -9.82
C TYR A 98 -1.27 4.95 -11.07
N ASP A 99 -0.19 5.70 -10.91
CA ASP A 99 0.67 6.08 -12.03
C ASP A 99 1.77 5.05 -12.33
N ASP A 100 2.05 4.14 -11.38
CA ASP A 100 3.00 3.03 -11.54
C ASP A 100 2.40 1.73 -10.98
N ASP A 101 2.09 0.81 -11.89
CA ASP A 101 1.47 -0.47 -11.53
C ASP A 101 2.38 -1.35 -10.66
N LYS A 102 3.71 -1.25 -10.81
CA LYS A 102 4.67 -2.07 -10.08
C LYS A 102 4.78 -1.61 -8.63
N LEU A 103 4.97 -0.31 -8.41
CA LEU A 103 5.03 0.26 -7.06
C LEU A 103 3.70 0.07 -6.32
N ALA A 104 2.58 0.27 -7.01
CA ALA A 104 1.27 0.00 -6.46
C ALA A 104 1.10 -1.49 -6.11
N ALA A 105 1.54 -2.41 -6.97
CA ALA A 105 1.46 -3.85 -6.71
C ALA A 105 2.23 -4.27 -5.45
N GLU A 106 3.43 -3.72 -5.24
CA GLU A 106 4.26 -3.94 -4.04
C GLU A 106 3.57 -3.42 -2.77
N PHE A 107 3.02 -2.21 -2.82
CA PHE A 107 2.28 -1.64 -1.71
C PHE A 107 1.00 -2.40 -1.38
N ILE A 108 0.17 -2.69 -2.38
CA ILE A 108 -1.11 -3.41 -2.21
C ILE A 108 -0.88 -4.76 -1.55
N ALA A 109 0.15 -5.48 -1.99
CA ALA A 109 0.44 -6.80 -1.42
C ALA A 109 1.06 -6.72 -0.02
N ASN A 110 1.77 -5.63 0.34
CA ASN A 110 2.11 -5.37 1.73
C ASN A 110 0.87 -5.07 2.59
N VAL A 111 -0.10 -4.32 2.08
CA VAL A 111 -1.38 -4.09 2.77
C VAL A 111 -2.15 -5.39 2.94
N ALA A 112 -2.15 -6.26 1.93
CA ALA A 112 -2.87 -7.52 1.97
C ALA A 112 -2.38 -8.49 3.06
N LYS A 113 -1.12 -8.37 3.50
CA LYS A 113 -0.58 -9.13 4.65
C LYS A 113 -1.32 -8.85 5.97
N LYS A 114 -2.05 -7.72 6.07
CA LYS A 114 -2.88 -7.39 7.24
C LYS A 114 -4.09 -8.31 7.42
N GLY A 115 -4.38 -9.16 6.44
CA GLY A 115 -5.50 -10.10 6.45
C GLY A 115 -6.67 -9.67 5.58
N SER A 116 -7.71 -10.52 5.53
CA SER A 116 -8.91 -10.26 4.75
C SER A 116 -9.70 -9.06 5.27
N GLY A 117 -10.32 -8.30 4.37
CA GLY A 117 -11.14 -7.15 4.73
C GLY A 117 -10.94 -5.96 3.79
N VAL A 118 -11.51 -4.83 4.18
CA VAL A 118 -11.31 -3.54 3.53
C VAL A 118 -10.27 -2.76 4.31
N HIS A 119 -9.19 -2.36 3.66
CA HIS A 119 -8.10 -1.59 4.25
C HIS A 119 -8.01 -0.25 3.55
N ASP A 120 -8.39 0.82 4.26
CA ASP A 120 -8.12 2.19 3.83
C ASP A 120 -6.81 2.65 4.48
N VAL A 121 -5.80 2.89 3.65
CA VAL A 121 -4.44 3.17 4.09
C VAL A 121 -3.87 4.39 3.37
N PRO A 122 -3.03 5.21 4.03
CA PRO A 122 -2.34 6.31 3.37
C PRO A 122 -1.47 5.84 2.21
N LEU A 123 -1.47 6.58 1.10
CA LEU A 123 -0.51 6.35 0.02
C LEU A 123 0.89 6.74 0.50
N PRO A 124 1.87 5.84 0.35
CA PRO A 124 3.28 6.20 0.50
C PRO A 124 3.67 7.31 -0.48
N GLN A 125 4.57 8.22 -0.08
CA GLN A 125 4.98 9.37 -0.91
C GLN A 125 5.61 8.97 -2.26
N ASN A 126 6.21 7.78 -2.34
CA ASN A 126 6.78 7.25 -3.57
C ASN A 126 5.74 6.69 -4.55
N ILE A 127 4.49 6.52 -4.10
CA ILE A 127 3.39 6.04 -4.93
C ILE A 127 2.56 7.24 -5.35
N LYS A 128 2.57 7.51 -6.65
CA LYS A 128 1.79 8.58 -7.25
C LYS A 128 0.53 8.03 -7.88
N GLY A 129 -0.46 8.90 -7.96
CA GLY A 129 -1.69 8.65 -8.66
C GLY A 129 -2.35 9.97 -9.02
N ARG A 130 -3.43 9.85 -9.79
CA ARG A 130 -4.33 10.95 -10.11
C ARG A 130 -5.76 10.46 -10.03
N GLY A 131 -6.69 11.35 -9.76
CA GLY A 131 -8.11 11.04 -9.82
C GLY A 131 -8.91 12.19 -10.39
N TYR A 132 -10.18 11.92 -10.67
CA TYR A 132 -11.12 12.92 -11.15
C TYR A 132 -12.43 12.81 -10.40
N LEU A 133 -13.01 13.97 -10.10
CA LEU A 133 -14.38 14.13 -9.59
C LEU A 133 -15.40 14.09 -10.76
N PRO A 134 -16.70 13.90 -10.48
CA PRO A 134 -17.75 13.83 -11.51
C PRO A 134 -17.88 15.10 -12.37
N ASP A 135 -17.52 16.26 -11.82
CA ASP A 135 -17.46 17.55 -12.51
C ASP A 135 -16.25 17.68 -13.46
N GLY A 136 -15.31 16.72 -13.41
CA GLY A 136 -14.08 16.70 -14.20
C GLY A 136 -12.87 17.33 -13.52
N THR A 137 -13.01 17.82 -12.29
CA THR A 137 -11.91 18.37 -11.48
C THR A 137 -10.88 17.29 -11.20
N GLU A 138 -9.61 17.59 -11.46
CA GLU A 138 -8.50 16.69 -11.13
C GLU A 138 -8.16 16.78 -9.65
N ILE A 139 -7.92 15.63 -9.03
CA ILE A 139 -7.57 15.49 -7.63
C ILE A 139 -6.37 14.55 -7.49
N PHE A 140 -5.59 14.73 -6.43
CA PHE A 140 -4.46 13.86 -6.11
C PHE A 140 -4.84 12.93 -4.96
N PRO A 141 -4.73 11.61 -5.12
CA PRO A 141 -5.06 10.67 -4.06
C PRO A 141 -4.01 10.71 -2.95
N ASP A 142 -4.49 10.63 -1.71
CA ASP A 142 -3.72 10.53 -0.48
C ASP A 142 -3.96 9.19 0.25
N MET A 143 -5.01 8.46 -0.14
CA MET A 143 -5.44 7.18 0.43
C MET A 143 -5.64 6.12 -0.65
N ALA A 144 -5.48 4.85 -0.29
CA ALA A 144 -5.83 3.71 -1.11
C ALA A 144 -6.76 2.80 -0.34
N ARG A 145 -7.83 2.36 -1.03
CA ARG A 145 -8.69 1.30 -0.54
C ARG A 145 -8.21 -0.01 -1.14
N VAL A 146 -7.82 -0.97 -0.29
CA VAL A 146 -7.43 -2.33 -0.69
C VAL A 146 -8.44 -3.31 -0.14
N VAL A 147 -9.09 -4.07 -1.02
CA VAL A 147 -10.07 -5.08 -0.64
C VAL A 147 -9.46 -6.47 -0.79
N VAL A 148 -9.22 -7.14 0.33
CA VAL A 148 -8.56 -8.45 0.42
C VAL A 148 -9.61 -9.50 0.74
N LYS A 149 -9.64 -10.58 -0.04
CA LYS A 149 -10.56 -11.70 0.16
C LYS A 149 -10.08 -12.62 1.30
N PRO A 150 -10.94 -13.50 1.82
CA PRO A 150 -10.56 -14.51 2.81
C PRO A 150 -9.41 -15.44 2.36
N ASP A 151 -9.26 -15.66 1.06
CA ASP A 151 -8.18 -16.46 0.47
C ASP A 151 -6.84 -15.71 0.34
N GLY A 152 -6.77 -14.46 0.80
CA GLY A 152 -5.61 -13.57 0.69
C GLY A 152 -5.47 -12.88 -0.67
N SER A 153 -6.29 -13.20 -1.68
CA SER A 153 -6.24 -12.53 -2.98
C SER A 153 -6.83 -11.12 -2.90
N VAL A 154 -6.30 -10.20 -3.72
CA VAL A 154 -6.81 -8.83 -3.80
C VAL A 154 -8.01 -8.81 -4.75
N ARG A 155 -9.19 -8.46 -4.22
CA ARG A 155 -10.41 -8.28 -5.02
C ARG A 155 -10.34 -7.03 -5.88
N THR A 156 -9.92 -5.92 -5.29
CA THR A 156 -9.74 -4.64 -5.96
C THR A 156 -8.90 -3.72 -5.09
N SER A 157 -8.24 -2.76 -5.72
CA SER A 157 -7.56 -1.67 -5.08
C SER A 157 -7.73 -0.42 -5.93
N PHE A 158 -7.91 0.72 -5.29
CA PHE A 158 -7.92 2.00 -6.00
C PHE A 158 -7.45 3.13 -5.09
N PRO A 159 -6.70 4.09 -5.63
CA PRO A 159 -6.36 5.30 -4.90
C PRO A 159 -7.53 6.28 -4.94
N PHE A 160 -7.68 7.08 -3.88
CA PHE A 160 -8.72 8.07 -3.73
C PHE A 160 -8.22 9.24 -2.86
N ASN A 161 -8.86 10.40 -2.97
CA ASN A 161 -8.61 11.54 -2.10
C ASN A 161 -9.58 11.53 -0.92
N SER A 162 -9.06 11.52 0.31
CA SER A 162 -9.83 11.43 1.55
C SER A 162 -10.75 12.63 1.80
N SER A 163 -10.48 13.78 1.16
CA SER A 163 -11.34 14.98 1.24
C SER A 163 -12.65 14.82 0.47
N TYR A 164 -12.76 13.79 -0.38
CA TYR A 164 -13.93 13.53 -1.23
C TYR A 164 -14.42 12.09 -1.09
N PRO A 165 -14.78 11.61 0.11
CA PRO A 165 -15.16 10.21 0.30
C PRO A 165 -16.33 9.82 -0.60
N ASN A 166 -16.26 8.60 -1.17
CA ASN A 166 -17.34 8.00 -1.96
C ASN A 166 -18.50 7.54 -1.08
#